data_AF-A0A9E2F7R7-F1
#
_entry.id   AF-A0A9E2F7R7-F1
#
_cell.length_a   1.000
_cell.length_b   1.000
_cell.length_c   1.000
_cell.angle_alpha   90.00
_cell.angle_beta   90.00
_cell.angle_gamma   90.00
#
_symmetry.space_group_name_H-M   'P 1'
#
loop_
_entity.id
_entity.type
_entity.pdbx_description
1 polymer ?
#
loop_
_entity_poly.entity_id
_entity_poly.type
_entity_poly.pdbx_seq_one_letter_code
_entity_poly.pdbx_strand_id
1 'polypeptide(L)'
;MAIISKIRERSGLAVSFVAIAMILFIVGGDLLSGNSRLLSMFSDKDKIGKINGEEITYNEYQQEISTLENEFSINQQRSPNEQDMQGIREQAWNQLIMKKAFIPQTEKAGIAVSEEEQIDMVQGENLHPSVKQAFTNPQTGEFDKIS
;
A
#
# COMPACT_ATOMS: atom_id res chain seq x y z
N MET A 1 -52.56 32.58 -11.51
CA MET A 1 -51.24 32.64 -10.85
C MET A 1 -50.17 32.62 -11.92
N ALA A 2 -49.37 33.68 -12.01
CA ALA A 2 -48.55 33.98 -13.17
C ALA A 2 -47.35 33.02 -13.29
N ILE A 3 -47.18 32.44 -14.47
CA ILE A 3 -46.05 31.57 -14.88
C ILE A 3 -44.68 32.25 -14.61
N ILE A 4 -44.65 33.57 -14.64
CA ILE A 4 -43.47 34.41 -14.39
C ILE A 4 -42.94 34.25 -12.95
N SER A 5 -43.78 34.06 -11.92
CA SER A 5 -43.28 33.85 -10.56
C SER A 5 -42.67 32.45 -10.39
N LYS A 6 -43.24 31.44 -11.07
CA LYS A 6 -42.77 30.05 -11.07
C LYS A 6 -41.39 29.88 -11.73
N ILE A 7 -41.08 30.71 -12.73
CA ILE A 7 -39.76 30.77 -13.39
C ILE A 7 -38.72 31.43 -12.47
N ARG A 8 -39.08 32.53 -11.78
CA ARG A 8 -38.17 33.22 -10.85
C ARG A 8 -37.80 32.39 -9.63
N GLU A 9 -38.71 31.53 -9.16
CA GLU A 9 -38.46 30.61 -8.05
C GLU A 9 -37.56 29.43 -8.46
N ARG A 10 -37.68 28.96 -9.70
CA ARG A 10 -36.86 27.86 -10.25
C ARG A 10 -35.57 28.30 -10.93
N SER A 11 -35.39 29.61 -11.21
CA SER A 11 -34.16 30.13 -11.78
C SER A 11 -32.98 30.04 -10.79
N GLY A 12 -33.23 30.17 -9.49
CA GLY A 12 -32.19 29.96 -8.47
C GLY A 12 -31.70 28.51 -8.42
N LEU A 13 -32.64 27.55 -8.50
CA LEU A 13 -32.31 26.12 -8.59
C LEU A 13 -31.58 25.76 -9.89
N ALA A 14 -32.00 26.34 -11.02
CA ALA A 14 -31.33 26.13 -12.29
C ALA A 14 -29.88 26.64 -12.28
N VAL A 15 -29.63 27.82 -11.70
CA VAL A 15 -28.28 28.39 -11.57
C VAL A 15 -27.39 27.53 -10.66
N SER A 16 -27.93 27.05 -9.53
CA SER A 16 -27.20 26.16 -8.63
C SER A 16 -26.84 24.83 -9.30
N PHE A 17 -27.77 24.24 -10.06
CA PHE A 17 -27.53 23.00 -10.80
C PHE A 17 -26.42 23.16 -11.83
N VAL A 18 -26.42 24.26 -12.59
CA VAL A 18 -25.36 24.56 -13.59
C VAL A 18 -24.01 24.77 -12.91
N ALA A 19 -23.97 25.47 -11.77
CA ALA A 19 -22.73 25.67 -11.01
C ALA A 19 -22.15 24.34 -10.50
N ILE A 20 -22.99 23.46 -9.96
CA ILE A 20 -22.58 22.12 -9.52
C ILE A 20 -22.12 21.28 -10.72
N ALA A 21 -22.84 21.33 -11.85
CA ALA A 21 -22.47 20.60 -13.05
C ALA A 21 -21.13 21.06 -13.64
N MET A 22 -20.78 22.35 -13.56
CA MET A 22 -19.47 22.83 -13.99
C MET A 22 -18.34 22.37 -13.07
N ILE A 23 -18.56 22.37 -11.75
CA ILE A 23 -17.58 21.84 -10.78
C ILE A 23 -17.37 20.34 -11.05
N LEU A 24 -18.46 19.60 -11.23
CA LEU A 24 -18.42 18.18 -11.59
C LEU A 24 -17.83 17.92 -12.97
N PHE A 25 -17.91 18.85 -13.92
CA PHE A 25 -17.29 18.70 -15.23
C PHE A 25 -15.77 18.89 -15.17
N ILE A 26 -15.32 19.93 -14.45
CA ILE A 26 -13.89 20.23 -14.26
C ILE A 26 -13.21 19.10 -13.47
N VAL A 27 -13.83 18.67 -12.38
CA VAL A 27 -13.27 17.61 -11.52
C VAL A 27 -13.61 16.22 -12.07
N GLY A 28 -14.77 16.05 -12.68
CA GLY A 28 -15.22 14.77 -13.26
C GLY A 28 -14.45 14.34 -14.49
N GLY A 29 -13.87 15.27 -15.26
CA GLY A 29 -12.93 14.89 -16.34
C GLY A 29 -11.74 14.10 -15.81
N ASP A 30 -11.15 14.55 -14.70
CA ASP A 30 -10.00 13.88 -14.04
C ASP A 30 -10.44 12.64 -13.24
N LEU A 31 -11.61 12.71 -12.59
CA LEU A 31 -12.21 11.61 -11.83
C LEU A 31 -12.91 10.53 -12.68
N LEU A 32 -13.08 10.73 -14.00
CA LEU A 32 -13.65 9.73 -14.91
C LEU A 32 -12.69 9.31 -16.04
N SER A 33 -11.54 9.98 -16.19
CA SER A 33 -10.53 9.58 -17.16
C SER A 33 -9.80 8.33 -16.67
N GLY A 34 -9.94 7.21 -17.39
CA GLY A 34 -9.10 5.99 -17.49
C GLY A 34 -8.42 5.36 -16.25
N ASN A 35 -7.85 6.16 -15.36
CA ASN A 35 -7.04 5.80 -14.20
C ASN A 35 -7.63 6.33 -12.87
N SER A 36 -8.91 6.72 -12.86
CA SER A 36 -9.51 7.39 -11.73
C SER A 36 -9.78 6.46 -10.54
N ARG A 37 -9.23 6.83 -9.38
CA ARG A 37 -9.34 6.14 -8.08
C ARG A 37 -10.78 5.87 -7.62
N LEU A 38 -11.75 6.64 -8.12
CA LEU A 38 -13.17 6.46 -7.77
C LEU A 38 -13.75 5.18 -8.41
N LEU A 39 -13.30 4.81 -9.60
CA LEU A 39 -13.81 3.69 -10.39
C LEU A 39 -13.27 2.37 -9.83
N SER A 40 -12.00 2.38 -9.42
CA SER A 40 -11.36 1.25 -8.74
C SER A 40 -11.97 1.02 -7.36
N MET A 41 -12.42 2.09 -6.67
CA MET A 41 -13.14 1.97 -5.39
C MET A 41 -14.50 1.26 -5.53
N PHE A 42 -15.14 1.31 -6.71
CA PHE A 42 -16.41 0.65 -6.99
C PHE A 42 -16.29 -0.64 -7.81
N SER A 43 -15.07 -1.05 -8.20
CA SER A 43 -14.87 -2.23 -9.06
C SER A 43 -14.26 -3.39 -8.28
N ASP A 44 -15.04 -4.45 -8.06
CA ASP A 44 -14.60 -5.75 -7.51
C ASP A 44 -13.58 -6.51 -8.39
N LYS A 45 -13.16 -5.91 -9.52
CA LYS A 45 -12.33 -6.56 -10.56
C LYS A 45 -10.85 -6.65 -10.20
N ASP A 46 -10.42 -6.00 -9.12
CA ASP A 46 -9.04 -6.02 -8.70
C ASP A 46 -8.74 -7.16 -7.71
N LYS A 47 -9.61 -8.14 -7.49
CA LYS A 47 -9.35 -9.24 -6.53
C LYS A 47 -8.64 -10.40 -7.20
N ILE A 48 -7.50 -10.81 -6.66
CA ILE A 48 -6.71 -11.93 -7.19
C ILE A 48 -6.84 -13.20 -6.35
N GLY A 49 -7.31 -13.08 -5.10
CA GLY A 49 -7.47 -14.22 -4.20
C GLY A 49 -7.98 -13.83 -2.82
N LYS A 50 -8.09 -14.85 -1.95
CA LYS A 50 -8.46 -14.68 -0.54
C LYS A 50 -7.52 -15.48 0.34
N ILE A 51 -7.00 -14.85 1.39
CA ILE A 51 -6.13 -15.48 2.40
C ILE A 51 -6.82 -15.30 3.75
N ASN A 52 -7.10 -16.40 4.46
CA ASN A 52 -7.72 -16.38 5.79
C ASN A 52 -9.05 -15.58 5.84
N GLY A 53 -9.83 -15.58 4.75
CA GLY A 53 -11.08 -14.83 4.63
C GLY A 53 -10.91 -13.35 4.25
N GLU A 54 -9.68 -12.83 4.22
CA GLU A 54 -9.36 -11.49 3.75
C GLU A 54 -9.07 -11.50 2.24
N GLU A 55 -9.64 -10.52 1.52
CA GLU A 55 -9.44 -10.40 0.08
C GLU A 55 -8.11 -9.73 -0.23
N ILE A 56 -7.38 -10.29 -1.20
CA ILE A 56 -6.13 -9.74 -1.70
C ILE A 56 -6.40 -9.07 -3.03
N THR A 57 -6.07 -7.79 -3.10
CA THR A 57 -6.17 -7.03 -4.34
C THR A 57 -4.93 -7.21 -5.21
N TYR A 58 -5.10 -7.03 -6.52
CA TYR A 58 -4.05 -7.01 -7.52
C TYR A 58 -3.06 -5.90 -7.21
N ASN A 59 -3.55 -4.74 -6.78
CA ASN A 59 -2.70 -3.61 -6.40
C ASN A 59 -1.81 -3.94 -5.20
N GLU A 60 -2.35 -4.59 -4.15
CA GLU A 60 -1.53 -5.04 -3.00
C GLU A 60 -0.44 -6.01 -3.46
N TYR A 61 -0.79 -7.02 -4.25
CA TYR A 61 0.18 -7.99 -4.73
C TYR A 61 1.24 -7.39 -5.64
N GLN A 62 0.86 -6.48 -6.53
CA GLN A 62 1.82 -5.77 -7.36
C GLN A 62 2.72 -4.83 -6.57
N GLN A 63 2.21 -4.26 -5.48
CA GLN A 63 3.03 -3.46 -4.57
C GLN A 63 4.11 -4.33 -3.90
N GLU A 64 3.76 -5.53 -3.40
CA GLU A 64 4.74 -6.44 -2.80
C GLU A 64 5.77 -6.93 -3.84
N ILE A 65 5.34 -7.25 -5.07
CA ILE A 65 6.25 -7.58 -6.18
C ILE A 65 7.22 -6.42 -6.46
N SER A 66 6.71 -5.19 -6.55
CA SER A 66 7.52 -4.02 -6.86
C SER A 66 8.56 -3.72 -5.78
N THR A 67 8.21 -3.92 -4.50
CA THR A 67 9.15 -3.81 -3.38
C THR A 67 10.29 -4.82 -3.54
N LEU A 68 9.97 -6.09 -3.76
CA LEU A 68 10.95 -7.16 -3.93
C LEU A 68 11.80 -7.00 -5.19
N GLU A 69 11.22 -6.53 -6.28
CA GLU A 69 11.95 -6.20 -7.51
C GLU A 69 12.97 -5.08 -7.28
N ASN A 70 12.60 -4.05 -6.52
CA ASN A 70 13.50 -2.96 -6.17
C ASN A 70 14.65 -3.45 -5.28
N GLU A 71 14.33 -4.21 -4.23
CA GLU A 71 15.34 -4.84 -3.36
C GLU A 71 16.30 -5.73 -4.15
N PHE A 72 15.76 -6.55 -5.06
CA PHE A 72 16.57 -7.37 -5.96
C PHE A 72 17.51 -6.52 -6.80
N SER A 73 16.99 -5.44 -7.40
CA SER A 73 17.74 -4.57 -8.30
C SER A 73 18.87 -3.84 -7.58
N ILE A 74 18.63 -3.41 -6.35
CA ILE A 74 19.66 -2.80 -5.48
C ILE A 74 20.73 -3.83 -5.14
N ASN A 75 20.33 -5.02 -4.71
CA ASN A 75 21.26 -6.05 -4.23
C ASN A 75 22.10 -6.68 -5.35
N GLN A 76 21.51 -6.93 -6.53
CA GLN A 76 22.21 -7.56 -7.66
C GLN A 76 22.74 -6.57 -8.68
N GLN A 77 22.49 -5.27 -8.50
CA GLN A 77 22.92 -4.18 -9.41
C GLN A 77 22.45 -4.40 -10.86
N ARG A 78 21.33 -5.12 -11.03
CA ARG A 78 20.69 -5.43 -12.32
C ARG A 78 19.20 -5.64 -12.12
N SER A 79 18.41 -5.39 -13.15
CA SER A 79 16.99 -5.76 -13.14
C SER A 79 16.81 -7.29 -13.15
N PRO A 80 15.76 -7.81 -12.49
CA PRO A 80 15.44 -9.23 -12.52
C PRO A 80 15.07 -9.68 -13.92
N ASN A 81 15.53 -10.88 -14.30
CA ASN A 81 15.10 -11.53 -15.54
C ASN A 81 13.78 -12.29 -15.32
N GLU A 82 13.24 -12.95 -16.35
CA GLU A 82 11.96 -13.67 -16.22
C GLU A 82 11.99 -14.79 -15.17
N GLN A 83 13.12 -15.46 -14.99
CA GLN A 83 13.29 -16.52 -13.99
C GLN A 83 13.33 -15.92 -12.57
N ASP A 84 14.06 -14.83 -12.37
CA ASP A 84 14.09 -14.08 -11.11
C ASP A 84 12.69 -13.58 -10.75
N MET A 85 11.95 -13.08 -11.75
CA MET A 85 10.58 -12.60 -11.58
C MET A 85 9.58 -13.69 -11.15
N GLN A 86 9.80 -14.95 -11.53
CA GLN A 86 8.98 -16.06 -11.01
C GLN A 86 9.20 -16.23 -9.50
N GLY A 87 10.45 -16.25 -9.06
CA GLY A 87 10.79 -16.33 -7.64
C GLY A 87 10.27 -15.14 -6.84
N ILE A 88 10.41 -13.92 -7.38
CA ILE A 88 9.91 -12.69 -6.75
C ILE A 88 8.39 -12.75 -6.55
N ARG A 89 7.64 -13.21 -7.55
CA ARG A 89 6.18 -13.36 -7.45
C ARG A 89 5.77 -14.35 -6.37
N GLU A 90 6.44 -15.50 -6.30
CA GLU A 90 6.20 -16.50 -5.25
C GLU A 90 6.54 -15.94 -3.85
N GLN A 91 7.65 -15.21 -3.73
CA GLN A 91 8.03 -14.54 -2.49
C GLN A 91 7.00 -13.50 -2.05
N ALA A 92 6.54 -12.64 -2.97
CA ALA A 92 5.50 -11.66 -2.71
C ALA A 92 4.22 -12.32 -2.19
N TRP A 93 3.82 -13.43 -2.81
CA TRP A 93 2.65 -14.20 -2.37
C TRP A 93 2.82 -14.76 -0.96
N ASN A 94 4.00 -15.32 -0.65
CA ASN A 94 4.31 -15.83 0.69
C ASN A 94 4.32 -14.72 1.75
N GLN A 95 4.80 -13.51 1.42
CA GLN A 95 4.74 -12.36 2.32
C GLN A 95 3.29 -11.96 2.62
N LEU A 96 2.41 -11.97 1.63
CA LEU A 96 0.98 -11.73 1.83
C LEU A 96 0.34 -12.81 2.72
N ILE A 97 0.70 -14.08 2.53
CA ILE A 97 0.27 -15.16 3.42
C ILE A 97 0.73 -14.90 4.87
N MET A 98 2.00 -14.56 5.06
CA MET A 98 2.54 -14.25 6.39
C MET A 98 1.76 -13.10 7.05
N LYS A 99 1.55 -12.01 6.31
CA LYS A 99 0.87 -10.80 6.80
C LYS A 99 -0.59 -11.02 7.15
N LYS A 100 -1.32 -11.80 6.34
CA LYS A 100 -2.78 -11.92 6.42
C LYS A 100 -3.26 -13.18 7.15
N ALA A 101 -2.44 -14.23 7.17
CA ALA A 101 -2.75 -15.48 7.87
C ALA A 101 -2.01 -15.63 9.20
N PHE A 102 -0.72 -15.29 9.28
CA PHE A 102 0.09 -15.59 10.47
C PHE A 102 0.06 -14.47 11.51
N ILE A 103 0.33 -13.22 11.12
CA ILE A 103 0.37 -12.08 12.06
C ILE A 103 -0.93 -11.95 12.88
N PRO A 104 -2.14 -12.06 12.29
CA PRO A 104 -3.36 -11.97 13.08
C PRO A 104 -3.54 -13.12 14.08
N GLN A 105 -2.93 -14.28 13.82
CA GLN A 105 -3.00 -15.44 14.72
C GLN A 105 -1.98 -15.32 15.85
N THR A 106 -0.79 -14.75 15.59
CA THR A 106 0.19 -14.46 16.64
C THR A 106 -0.33 -13.40 17.60
N GLU A 107 -0.98 -12.35 17.08
CA GLU A 107 -1.65 -11.33 17.90
C GLU A 107 -2.76 -11.93 18.76
N LYS A 108 -3.60 -12.80 18.18
CA LYS A 108 -4.64 -13.54 18.95
C LYS A 108 -4.05 -14.47 20.01
N ALA A 109 -2.88 -15.04 19.74
CA ALA A 109 -2.15 -15.86 20.71
C ALA A 109 -1.46 -15.01 21.80
N GLY A 110 -1.52 -13.68 21.72
CA GLY A 110 -0.87 -12.77 22.66
C GLY A 110 0.65 -12.66 22.45
N ILE A 111 1.16 -13.08 21.30
CA ILE A 111 2.56 -12.97 20.92
C ILE A 111 2.74 -11.61 20.26
N ALA A 112 3.28 -10.66 21.01
CA ALA A 112 3.60 -9.31 20.57
C ALA A 112 4.98 -8.91 21.11
N VAL A 113 5.68 -8.05 20.36
CA VAL A 113 6.97 -7.51 20.77
C VAL A 113 6.73 -6.23 21.57
N SER A 114 7.24 -6.15 22.79
CA SER A 114 7.07 -4.97 23.64
C SER A 114 7.85 -3.75 23.12
N GLU A 115 7.50 -2.55 23.59
CA GLU A 115 8.25 -1.33 23.21
C GLU A 115 9.72 -1.42 23.63
N GLU A 116 10.00 -2.01 24.81
CA GLU A 116 11.36 -2.22 25.30
C GLU A 116 12.14 -3.20 24.41
N GLU A 117 11.51 -4.28 23.95
CA GLU A 117 12.12 -5.23 23.02
C GLU A 117 12.38 -4.60 21.64
N GLN A 118 11.49 -3.73 21.16
CA GLN A 118 11.72 -2.97 19.93
C GLN A 118 12.93 -2.04 20.04
N ILE A 119 13.09 -1.37 21.20
CA ILE A 119 14.27 -0.53 21.48
C ILE A 119 15.53 -1.40 21.58
N ASP A 120 15.46 -2.55 22.27
CA ASP A 120 16.58 -3.48 22.42
C ASP A 120 17.08 -4.02 21.08
N MET A 121 16.15 -4.26 20.13
CA MET A 121 16.46 -4.67 18.76
C MET A 121 17.22 -3.62 17.94
N VAL A 122 17.20 -2.35 18.32
CA VAL A 122 17.87 -1.27 17.55
C VAL A 122 19.08 -0.71 18.29
N GLN A 123 19.03 -0.61 19.61
CA GLN A 123 20.00 0.12 20.42
C GLN A 123 20.52 -0.68 21.63
N GLY A 124 19.92 -1.82 21.93
CA GLY A 124 20.26 -2.59 23.11
C GLY A 124 21.27 -3.70 22.87
N GLU A 125 21.14 -4.78 23.63
CA GLU A 125 22.06 -5.92 23.62
C GLU A 125 21.64 -6.94 22.55
N ASN A 126 20.33 -7.11 22.31
CA ASN A 126 19.79 -8.06 21.33
C ASN A 126 19.43 -7.39 20.00
N LEU A 127 20.40 -6.77 19.36
CA LEU A 127 20.18 -6.07 18.10
C LEU A 127 19.69 -7.01 16.98
N HIS A 128 18.74 -6.52 16.19
CA HIS A 128 18.23 -7.20 15.02
C HIS A 128 19.36 -7.47 14.02
N PRO A 129 19.44 -8.65 13.39
CA PRO A 129 20.53 -9.02 12.50
C PRO A 129 20.80 -8.00 11.37
N SER A 130 19.74 -7.39 10.82
CA SER A 130 19.87 -6.36 9.79
C SER A 130 20.55 -5.08 10.31
N VAL A 131 20.28 -4.68 11.56
CA VAL A 131 20.93 -3.54 12.20
C VAL A 131 22.40 -3.88 12.45
N LYS A 132 22.69 -5.08 12.97
CA LYS A 132 24.07 -5.55 13.11
C LYS A 132 24.84 -5.49 11.79
N GLN A 133 24.23 -5.91 10.68
CA GLN A 133 24.88 -5.89 9.38
C GLN A 133 25.10 -4.47 8.84
N ALA A 134 24.17 -3.55 9.09
CA ALA A 134 24.25 -2.17 8.61
C ALA A 134 25.28 -1.32 9.37
N PHE A 135 25.47 -1.56 10.67
CA PHE A 135 26.34 -0.76 11.55
C PHE A 135 27.63 -1.50 11.98
N THR A 136 27.90 -2.70 11.44
CA THR A 136 29.22 -3.32 11.55
C THR A 136 30.14 -2.78 10.47
N ASN A 137 31.30 -2.26 10.85
CA ASN A 137 32.29 -1.78 9.90
C ASN A 137 32.92 -2.97 9.14
N PRO A 138 32.80 -3.05 7.81
CA PRO A 138 33.28 -4.19 7.02
C PRO A 138 34.82 -4.34 6.98
N GLN A 139 35.59 -3.33 7.41
CA GLN A 139 37.06 -3.37 7.42
C GLN A 139 37.65 -3.79 8.77
N THR A 140 37.01 -3.42 9.89
CA THR A 140 37.50 -3.72 11.25
C THR A 140 36.69 -4.80 11.95
N GLY A 141 35.48 -5.13 11.46
CA GLY A 141 34.57 -6.08 12.09
C GLY A 141 33.97 -5.57 13.40
N GLU A 142 34.25 -4.32 13.78
CA GLU A 142 33.70 -3.70 14.98
C GLU A 142 32.32 -3.11 14.69
N PHE A 143 31.40 -3.37 15.61
CA PHE A 143 30.05 -2.84 15.59
C PHE A 143 30.02 -1.47 16.25
N ASP A 144 29.67 -0.43 15.49
CA ASP A 144 29.45 0.91 16.05
C ASP A 144 28.08 0.93 16.72
N LYS A 145 28.06 0.80 18.07
CA LYS A 145 26.87 1.13 18.85
C LYS A 145 26.56 2.60 18.61
N ILE A 146 25.36 2.90 18.10
CA ILE A 146 24.86 4.26 17.97
C ILE A 146 24.77 4.83 19.40
N SER A 147 25.74 5.66 19.77
CA SER A 147 25.84 6.32 21.08
C SER A 147 24.95 7.54 21.19
#